data_AF-K1GYV0-F1
#
_entry.id   AF-K1GYV0-F1
#
_cell.length_a   1.000
_cell.length_b   1.000
_cell.length_c   1.000
_cell.angle_alpha   90.00
_cell.angle_beta   90.00
_cell.angle_gamma   90.00
#
_symmetry.space_group_name_H-M   'P 1'
#
loop_
_entity.id
_entity.type
_entity.pdbx_description
1 polymer ?
#
loop_
_entity_poly.entity_id
_entity_poly.type
_entity_poly.pdbx_seq_one_letter_code
_entity_poly.pdbx_strand_id
1 'polypeptide(L)'
;MPIVSILMSAATIVLYFFLSLFLPFLTYLIPYYKITRVNLYKKKYSLAVNIIVALILVFINPGYLMLYLIFPYAMEFMFYLFNKIAKRMQVFNRIVLMSVVPTILISLYLYANMDMINYTMNYMITNLPRMKNIVEQVGIENVVALQKSLQESMVLVRNYYIFGAFFVVIVSYFFLFLNLIPSTYKLWKISCYWLIPYMLILWAHKYNISSNLLIENNILECIKWMYVLYGIKVMYSLLDRIGVKANIIKHAISMMVGLQYAPFVFILGALVSFEFIEVKEIKI
;
A
#
# COMPACT_ATOMS: atom_id res chain seq x y z
N MET A 1 36.44 -4.52 -8.12
CA MET A 1 35.43 -3.44 -8.16
C MET A 1 34.00 -3.91 -8.45
N PRO A 2 33.68 -4.76 -9.46
CA PRO A 2 32.28 -5.11 -9.77
C PRO A 2 31.59 -6.00 -8.72
N ILE A 3 32.33 -6.90 -8.06
CA ILE A 3 31.78 -7.77 -7.00
C ILE A 3 31.36 -6.95 -5.78
N VAL A 4 32.18 -5.98 -5.37
CA VAL A 4 31.92 -5.10 -4.22
C VAL A 4 30.64 -4.26 -4.45
N SER A 5 30.44 -3.74 -5.67
CA SER A 5 29.19 -3.03 -5.99
C SER A 5 27.96 -3.94 -5.93
N ILE A 6 28.05 -5.18 -6.41
CA ILE A 6 26.94 -6.14 -6.36
C ILE A 6 26.56 -6.44 -4.89
N LEU A 7 27.56 -6.68 -4.04
CA LEU A 7 27.35 -6.94 -2.62
C LEU A 7 26.75 -5.74 -1.88
N MET A 8 27.23 -4.51 -2.16
CA MET A 8 26.64 -3.30 -1.57
C MET A 8 25.19 -3.09 -2.00
N SER A 9 24.85 -3.32 -3.27
CA SER A 9 23.47 -3.26 -3.75
C SER A 9 22.58 -4.31 -3.09
N ALA A 10 23.08 -5.55 -2.94
CA ALA A 10 22.35 -6.61 -2.25
C ALA A 10 22.11 -6.27 -0.77
N ALA A 11 23.14 -5.81 -0.06
CA ALA A 11 23.03 -5.39 1.34
C ALA A 11 22.02 -4.25 1.52
N THR A 12 22.02 -3.26 0.62
CA THR A 12 21.05 -2.15 0.64
C THR A 12 19.61 -2.65 0.46
N ILE A 13 19.38 -3.58 -0.48
CA ILE A 13 18.05 -4.17 -0.71
C ILE A 13 17.59 -4.98 0.50
N VAL A 14 18.48 -5.77 1.09
CA VAL A 14 18.19 -6.57 2.30
C VAL A 14 17.86 -5.64 3.48
N LEU A 15 18.60 -4.54 3.66
CA LEU A 15 18.30 -3.54 4.69
C LEU A 15 16.92 -2.92 4.49
N TYR A 16 16.58 -2.50 3.26
CA TYR A 16 15.25 -1.97 2.94
C TYR A 16 14.15 -3.02 3.13
N PHE A 17 14.42 -4.30 2.88
CA PHE A 17 13.49 -5.37 3.16
C PHE A 17 13.21 -5.49 4.66
N PHE A 18 14.24 -5.54 5.51
CA PHE A 18 14.03 -5.58 6.97
C PHE A 18 13.33 -4.33 7.47
N LEU A 19 13.68 -3.15 6.95
CA LEU A 19 12.98 -1.90 7.28
C LEU A 19 11.48 -1.97 6.91
N SER A 20 11.16 -2.61 5.78
CA SER A 20 9.77 -2.80 5.35
C SER A 20 8.99 -3.81 6.21
N LEU A 21 9.66 -4.73 6.91
CA LEU A 21 8.97 -5.61 7.87
C LEU A 21 8.43 -4.81 9.07
N PHE A 22 9.10 -3.73 9.47
CA PHE A 22 8.63 -2.83 10.54
C PHE A 22 7.58 -1.84 10.05
N LEU A 23 7.82 -1.23 8.88
CA LEU A 23 6.93 -0.24 8.26
C LEU A 23 6.59 -0.72 6.84
N PRO A 24 5.49 -1.48 6.65
CA PRO A 24 5.18 -2.17 5.39
C PRO A 24 5.16 -1.27 4.16
N PHE A 25 4.73 -0.01 4.29
CA PHE A 25 4.70 0.91 3.15
C PHE A 25 6.10 1.30 2.64
N LEU A 26 7.16 1.18 3.46
CA LEU A 26 8.56 1.43 3.04
C LEU A 26 9.08 0.40 2.04
N THR A 27 8.31 -0.64 1.73
CA THR A 27 8.62 -1.59 0.66
C THR A 27 8.97 -0.90 -0.65
N TYR A 28 8.38 0.27 -0.95
CA TYR A 28 8.66 1.03 -2.19
C TYR A 28 10.15 1.37 -2.40
N LEU A 29 10.94 1.45 -1.32
CA LEU A 29 12.37 1.75 -1.39
C LEU A 29 13.14 0.69 -2.19
N ILE A 30 12.71 -0.57 -2.12
CA ILE A 30 13.34 -1.67 -2.85
C ILE A 30 13.20 -1.50 -4.38
N PRO A 31 11.97 -1.47 -4.96
CA PRO A 31 11.82 -1.24 -6.38
C PRO A 31 12.37 0.13 -6.80
N TYR A 32 12.22 1.18 -5.98
CA TYR A 32 12.82 2.49 -6.27
C TYR A 32 14.34 2.38 -6.47
N TYR A 33 15.06 1.77 -5.53
CA TYR A 33 16.50 1.57 -5.63
C TYR A 33 16.89 0.69 -6.82
N LYS A 34 16.14 -0.38 -7.08
CA LYS A 34 16.42 -1.29 -8.21
C LYS A 34 16.22 -0.61 -9.57
N ILE A 35 15.12 0.14 -9.72
CA ILE A 35 14.80 0.90 -10.93
C ILE A 35 15.86 1.98 -11.18
N THR A 36 16.24 2.74 -10.16
CA THR A 36 17.10 3.93 -10.32
C THR A 36 18.60 3.67 -10.25
N ARG A 37 19.05 2.67 -9.47
CA ARG A 37 20.48 2.43 -9.22
C ARG A 37 20.97 1.11 -9.81
N VAL A 38 20.24 0.02 -9.61
CA VAL A 38 20.71 -1.33 -10.01
C VAL A 38 20.60 -1.52 -11.52
N ASN A 39 19.49 -1.09 -12.13
CA ASN A 39 19.27 -1.29 -13.57
C ASN A 39 20.11 -0.40 -14.48
N LEU A 40 20.77 0.64 -13.94
CA LEU A 40 21.78 1.41 -14.66
C LEU A 40 22.96 0.54 -15.14
N TYR A 41 23.26 -0.54 -14.41
CA TYR A 41 24.44 -1.39 -14.64
C TYR A 41 24.19 -2.60 -15.55
N LYS A 42 23.11 -2.59 -16.36
CA LYS A 42 22.71 -3.63 -17.34
C LYS A 42 22.05 -4.88 -16.72
N LYS A 43 21.35 -5.67 -17.55
CA LYS A 43 20.54 -6.84 -17.14
C LYS A 43 21.31 -7.90 -16.34
N LYS A 44 22.56 -8.20 -16.72
CA LYS A 44 23.38 -9.23 -16.04
C LYS A 44 23.69 -8.84 -14.58
N TYR A 45 23.94 -7.56 -14.31
CA TYR A 45 24.19 -7.04 -12.96
C TYR A 45 22.93 -7.16 -12.09
N SER A 46 21.79 -6.73 -12.61
CA SER A 46 20.49 -6.81 -11.92
C SER A 46 20.14 -8.26 -11.54
N LEU A 47 20.39 -9.22 -12.45
CA LEU A 47 20.22 -10.64 -12.18
C LEU A 47 21.11 -11.12 -11.02
N ALA A 48 22.40 -10.78 -11.03
CA ALA A 48 23.34 -11.19 -9.98
C ALA A 48 22.93 -10.64 -8.60
N VAL A 49 22.52 -9.37 -8.54
CA VAL A 49 22.00 -8.77 -7.29
C VAL A 49 20.76 -9.50 -6.79
N ASN A 50 19.80 -9.81 -7.68
CA ASN A 50 18.58 -10.53 -7.29
C ASN A 50 18.87 -11.94 -6.76
N ILE A 51 19.80 -12.67 -7.38
CA ILE A 51 20.22 -14.00 -6.92
C ILE A 51 20.83 -13.91 -5.51
N ILE A 52 21.74 -12.97 -5.28
CA ILE A 52 22.39 -12.81 -3.97
C ILE A 52 21.38 -12.42 -2.89
N VAL A 53 20.47 -11.46 -3.18
CA VAL A 53 19.39 -11.10 -2.26
C VAL A 53 18.54 -12.32 -1.93
N ALA A 54 18.13 -13.11 -2.93
CA ALA A 54 17.33 -14.30 -2.70
C ALA A 54 18.06 -15.34 -1.81
N LEU A 55 19.35 -15.59 -2.06
CA LEU A 55 20.17 -16.50 -1.25
C LEU A 55 20.26 -16.03 0.21
N ILE A 56 20.52 -14.73 0.45
CA ILE A 56 20.60 -14.16 1.80
C ILE A 56 19.25 -14.34 2.51
N LEU A 57 18.14 -14.01 1.87
CA LEU A 57 16.81 -14.10 2.48
C LEU A 57 16.44 -15.55 2.83
N VAL A 58 16.69 -16.50 1.91
CA VAL A 58 16.43 -17.93 2.18
C VAL A 58 17.25 -18.46 3.34
N PHE A 59 18.53 -18.07 3.41
CA PHE A 59 19.42 -18.50 4.49
C PHE A 59 18.95 -17.99 5.86
N ILE A 60 18.37 -16.78 5.93
CA ILE A 60 17.81 -16.24 7.17
C ILE A 60 16.47 -16.90 7.52
N ASN A 61 15.52 -16.87 6.58
CA ASN A 61 14.22 -17.53 6.73
C ASN A 61 13.56 -17.70 5.34
N PRO A 62 13.16 -18.91 4.93
CA PRO A 62 12.52 -19.13 3.63
C PRO A 62 11.22 -18.32 3.44
N GLY A 63 10.50 -18.01 4.53
CA GLY A 63 9.33 -17.13 4.51
C GLY A 63 9.65 -15.68 4.12
N TYR A 64 10.86 -15.19 4.40
CA TYR A 64 11.30 -13.87 3.96
C TYR A 64 11.50 -13.80 2.44
N LEU A 65 12.01 -14.87 1.83
CA LEU A 65 12.06 -14.93 0.36
C LEU A 65 10.64 -14.87 -0.22
N MET A 66 9.70 -15.63 0.34
CA MET A 66 8.31 -15.62 -0.14
C MET A 66 7.70 -14.21 -0.06
N LEU A 67 7.83 -13.53 1.08
CA LEU A 67 7.36 -12.14 1.24
C LEU A 67 8.04 -11.18 0.25
N TYR A 68 9.34 -11.33 0.02
CA TYR A 68 10.09 -10.53 -0.95
C TYR A 68 9.57 -10.74 -2.39
N LEU A 69 9.28 -11.98 -2.77
CA LEU A 69 8.77 -12.29 -4.11
C LEU A 69 7.34 -11.78 -4.30
N ILE A 70 6.49 -11.99 -3.30
CA ILE A 70 5.06 -11.62 -3.33
C ILE A 70 4.87 -10.11 -3.39
N PHE A 71 5.70 -9.33 -2.70
CA PHE A 71 5.47 -7.90 -2.56
C PHE A 71 6.47 -7.03 -3.34
N PRO A 72 7.73 -6.78 -2.90
CA PRO A 72 8.62 -5.87 -3.61
C PRO A 72 8.97 -6.33 -5.02
N TYR A 73 9.14 -7.63 -5.25
CA TYR A 73 9.45 -8.15 -6.59
C TYR A 73 8.24 -8.08 -7.53
N ALA A 74 7.04 -8.48 -7.07
CA ALA A 74 5.81 -8.32 -7.83
C ALA A 74 5.52 -6.84 -8.14
N MET A 75 5.80 -5.94 -7.19
CA MET A 75 5.68 -4.49 -7.37
C MET A 75 6.57 -3.98 -8.50
N GLU A 76 7.84 -4.37 -8.51
CA GLU A 76 8.78 -4.02 -9.57
C GLU A 76 8.33 -4.58 -10.94
N PHE A 77 7.91 -5.85 -10.97
CA PHE A 77 7.45 -6.51 -12.19
C PHE A 77 6.26 -5.77 -12.82
N MET A 78 5.24 -5.47 -12.00
CA MET A 78 4.04 -4.76 -12.44
C MET A 78 4.36 -3.33 -12.90
N PHE A 79 5.32 -2.65 -12.25
CA PHE A 79 5.82 -1.36 -12.70
C PHE A 79 6.36 -1.46 -14.13
N TYR A 80 7.28 -2.39 -14.44
CA TYR A 80 7.80 -2.52 -15.80
C TYR A 80 6.74 -2.92 -16.82
N LEU A 81 5.83 -3.83 -16.45
CA LEU A 81 4.75 -4.29 -17.32
C LEU A 81 3.86 -3.15 -17.78
N PHE A 82 3.33 -2.36 -16.83
CA PHE A 82 2.42 -1.27 -17.14
C PHE A 82 3.14 -0.05 -17.72
N ASN A 83 4.42 0.14 -17.44
CA ASN A 83 5.21 1.18 -18.12
C ASN A 83 5.45 0.83 -19.60
N LYS A 84 5.34 -0.46 -19.98
CA LYS A 84 5.36 -0.90 -21.38
C LYS A 84 3.99 -0.80 -22.05
N ILE A 85 2.94 -1.33 -21.41
CA ILE A 85 1.62 -1.53 -22.05
C ILE A 85 0.70 -0.31 -21.89
N ALA A 86 0.77 0.39 -20.76
CA ALA A 86 -0.19 1.43 -20.39
C ALA A 86 0.43 2.84 -20.41
N LYS A 87 1.31 3.15 -21.35
CA LYS A 87 2.02 4.45 -21.40
C LYS A 87 1.08 5.66 -21.45
N ARG A 88 -0.06 5.54 -22.14
CA ARG A 88 -1.07 6.60 -22.32
C ARG A 88 -2.07 6.68 -21.16
N MET A 89 -2.05 5.71 -20.25
CA MET A 89 -2.95 5.70 -19.11
C MET A 89 -2.50 6.72 -18.06
N GLN A 90 -3.47 7.38 -17.43
CA GLN A 90 -3.22 8.31 -16.33
C GLN A 90 -2.48 7.63 -15.18
N VAL A 91 -1.58 8.37 -14.55
CA VAL A 91 -0.66 7.83 -13.53
C VAL A 91 -1.40 7.17 -12.36
N PHE A 92 -2.47 7.79 -11.86
CA PHE A 92 -3.19 7.25 -10.71
C PHE A 92 -3.95 5.95 -11.05
N ASN A 93 -4.56 5.86 -12.24
CA ASN A 93 -5.17 4.62 -12.72
C ASN A 93 -4.14 3.48 -12.83
N ARG A 94 -2.91 3.80 -13.25
CA ARG A 94 -1.82 2.80 -13.26
C ARG A 94 -1.42 2.36 -11.86
N ILE A 95 -1.31 3.29 -10.90
CA ILE A 95 -1.03 2.96 -9.49
C ILE A 95 -2.06 1.96 -8.97
N VAL A 96 -3.35 2.22 -9.21
CA VAL A 96 -4.45 1.32 -8.82
C VAL A 96 -4.33 -0.05 -9.49
N LEU A 97 -4.13 -0.10 -10.81
CA LEU A 97 -4.04 -1.39 -11.51
C LEU A 97 -2.79 -2.19 -11.13
N MET A 98 -1.67 -1.51 -10.93
CA MET A 98 -0.42 -2.14 -10.49
C MET A 98 -0.54 -2.69 -9.07
N SER A 99 -1.40 -2.13 -8.21
CA SER A 99 -1.60 -2.63 -6.85
C SER A 99 -2.44 -3.91 -6.79
N VAL A 100 -3.33 -4.16 -7.75
CA VAL A 100 -4.23 -5.33 -7.73
C VAL A 100 -3.48 -6.66 -7.59
N VAL A 101 -2.46 -6.92 -8.42
CA VAL A 101 -1.77 -8.22 -8.42
C VAL A 101 -1.01 -8.48 -7.10
N PRO A 102 -0.14 -7.58 -6.61
CA PRO A 102 0.50 -7.79 -5.31
C PRO A 102 -0.51 -7.88 -4.16
N THR A 103 -1.62 -7.14 -4.22
CA THR A 103 -2.69 -7.26 -3.22
C THR A 103 -3.29 -8.66 -3.20
N ILE A 104 -3.62 -9.25 -4.36
CA ILE A 104 -4.14 -10.61 -4.43
C ILE A 104 -3.12 -11.60 -3.86
N LEU A 105 -1.85 -11.49 -4.24
CA LEU A 105 -0.80 -12.39 -3.75
C LEU A 105 -0.61 -12.30 -2.23
N ILE A 106 -0.57 -11.08 -1.66
CA ILE A 106 -0.48 -10.88 -0.21
C ILE A 106 -1.73 -11.41 0.48
N SER A 107 -2.92 -11.14 -0.08
CA SER A 107 -4.18 -11.60 0.51
C SER A 107 -4.24 -13.13 0.56
N LEU A 108 -3.84 -13.81 -0.52
CA LEU A 108 -3.75 -15.27 -0.56
C LEU A 108 -2.73 -15.81 0.44
N TYR A 109 -1.58 -15.14 0.57
CA TYR A 109 -0.57 -15.50 1.56
C TYR A 109 -1.09 -15.35 3.00
N LEU A 110 -1.77 -14.25 3.32
CA LEU A 110 -2.38 -14.02 4.63
C LEU A 110 -3.47 -15.04 4.91
N TYR A 111 -4.33 -15.30 3.93
CA TYR A 111 -5.40 -16.30 4.04
C TYR A 111 -4.85 -17.70 4.32
N ALA A 112 -3.82 -18.13 3.59
CA ALA A 112 -3.18 -19.43 3.78
C ALA A 112 -2.49 -19.60 5.15
N ASN A 113 -2.08 -18.49 5.77
CA ASN A 113 -1.40 -18.48 7.08
C ASN A 113 -2.31 -18.00 8.22
N MET A 114 -3.60 -17.78 7.97
CA MET A 114 -4.48 -17.07 8.89
C MET A 114 -4.63 -17.80 10.23
N ASP A 115 -4.70 -19.13 10.22
CA ASP A 115 -4.83 -19.93 11.44
C ASP A 115 -3.59 -19.84 12.32
N MET A 116 -2.40 -19.92 11.73
CA MET A 116 -1.13 -19.76 12.44
C MET A 116 -1.00 -18.34 13.01
N ILE A 117 -1.36 -17.33 12.22
CA ILE A 117 -1.35 -15.92 12.66
C ILE A 117 -2.29 -15.74 13.85
N ASN A 118 -3.53 -16.22 13.75
CA ASN A 118 -4.53 -16.13 14.79
C ASN A 118 -4.09 -16.86 16.07
N TYR A 119 -3.55 -18.07 15.94
CA TYR A 119 -3.02 -18.83 17.08
C TYR A 119 -1.90 -18.07 17.81
N THR A 120 -0.91 -17.60 17.04
CA THR A 120 0.26 -16.91 17.60
C THR A 120 -0.13 -15.60 18.27
N MET A 121 -1.01 -14.83 17.65
CA MET A 121 -1.51 -13.57 18.22
C MET A 121 -2.35 -13.80 19.48
N ASN A 122 -3.29 -14.76 19.45
CA ASN A 122 -4.09 -15.12 20.63
C ASN A 122 -3.20 -15.57 21.80
N TYR A 123 -2.17 -16.37 21.52
CA TYR A 123 -1.20 -16.80 22.53
C TYR A 123 -0.46 -15.61 23.16
N MET A 124 0.03 -14.66 22.34
CA MET A 124 0.70 -13.47 22.86
C MET A 124 -0.24 -12.59 23.69
N ILE A 125 -1.46 -12.34 23.21
CA ILE A 125 -2.46 -11.50 23.89
C ILE A 125 -2.88 -12.11 25.22
N THR A 126 -3.12 -13.42 25.26
CA THR A 126 -3.55 -14.12 26.48
C THR A 126 -2.46 -14.15 27.55
N ASN A 127 -1.18 -14.16 27.13
CA ASN A 127 -0.05 -14.17 28.05
C ASN A 127 0.45 -12.76 28.43
N LEU A 128 -0.04 -11.71 27.78
CA LEU A 128 0.35 -10.32 28.07
C LEU A 128 0.18 -9.94 29.55
N PRO A 129 -0.94 -10.28 30.23
CA PRO A 129 -1.12 -9.98 31.67
C PRO A 129 -0.23 -10.82 32.59
N ARG A 130 0.41 -11.89 32.07
CA ARG A 130 1.32 -12.76 32.84
C ARG A 130 2.78 -12.30 32.74
N MET A 131 3.07 -11.31 31.91
CA MET A 131 4.42 -10.76 31.75
C MET A 131 4.74 -9.79 32.90
N LYS A 132 5.28 -10.33 34.00
CA LYS A 132 5.59 -9.59 35.24
C LYS A 132 6.27 -8.23 34.99
N ASN A 133 7.33 -8.21 34.17
CA ASN A 133 8.07 -6.97 33.87
C ASN A 133 7.20 -5.87 33.25
N ILE A 134 6.24 -6.23 32.39
CA ILE A 134 5.35 -5.25 31.73
C ILE A 134 4.27 -4.79 32.72
N VAL A 135 3.72 -5.72 33.49
CA VAL A 135 2.69 -5.42 34.50
C VAL A 135 3.24 -4.53 35.60
N GLU A 136 4.46 -4.77 36.07
CA GLU A 136 5.13 -3.94 37.07
C GLU A 136 5.44 -2.53 36.55
N GLN A 137 5.75 -2.37 35.25
CA GLN A 137 6.06 -1.08 34.65
C GLN A 137 4.82 -0.24 34.30
N VAL A 138 3.76 -0.88 33.79
CA VAL A 138 2.63 -0.19 33.15
C VAL A 138 1.35 -0.32 33.99
N GLY A 139 1.30 -1.25 34.95
CA GLY A 139 0.13 -1.55 35.77
C GLY A 139 -0.85 -2.52 35.11
N ILE A 140 -1.47 -3.39 35.90
CA ILE A 140 -2.35 -4.45 35.41
C ILE A 140 -3.57 -3.91 34.64
N GLU A 141 -4.13 -2.78 35.06
CA GLU A 141 -5.31 -2.16 34.43
C GLU A 141 -5.01 -1.72 32.98
N ASN A 142 -3.87 -1.07 32.76
CA ASN A 142 -3.43 -0.66 31.44
C ASN A 142 -3.09 -1.85 30.54
N VAL A 143 -2.53 -2.92 31.11
CA VAL A 143 -2.25 -4.16 30.37
C VAL A 143 -3.54 -4.86 29.93
N VAL A 144 -4.57 -4.88 30.79
CA VAL A 144 -5.89 -5.44 30.43
C VAL A 144 -6.57 -4.57 29.36
N ALA A 145 -6.48 -3.24 29.46
CA ALA A 145 -6.99 -2.35 28.42
C ALA A 145 -6.29 -2.56 27.06
N LEU A 146 -4.96 -2.73 27.08
CA LEU A 146 -4.16 -3.07 25.90
C LEU A 146 -4.53 -4.45 25.32
N GLN A 147 -4.74 -5.45 26.19
CA GLN A 147 -5.19 -6.77 25.76
C GLN A 147 -6.51 -6.69 24.99
N LYS A 148 -7.49 -5.94 25.52
CA LYS A 148 -8.79 -5.74 24.88
C LYS A 148 -8.66 -5.04 23.53
N SER A 149 -7.87 -3.96 23.44
CA SER A 149 -7.67 -3.23 22.18
C SER A 149 -6.96 -4.09 21.12
N LEU A 150 -5.98 -4.91 21.53
CA LEU A 150 -5.34 -5.87 20.64
C LEU A 150 -6.34 -6.94 20.15
N GLN A 151 -7.24 -7.41 21.00
CA GLN A 151 -8.27 -8.36 20.62
C GLN A 151 -9.27 -7.79 19.61
N GLU A 152 -9.72 -6.54 19.81
CA GLU A 152 -10.55 -5.82 18.84
C GLU A 152 -9.81 -5.62 17.51
N SER A 153 -8.52 -5.28 17.56
CA SER A 153 -7.68 -5.12 16.37
C SER A 153 -7.55 -6.42 15.57
N MET A 154 -7.46 -7.59 16.22
CA MET A 154 -7.41 -8.88 15.53
C MET A 154 -8.70 -9.17 14.75
N VAL A 155 -9.84 -8.84 15.33
CA VAL A 155 -11.14 -9.01 14.65
C VAL A 155 -11.18 -8.13 13.40
N LEU A 156 -10.69 -6.89 13.49
CA LEU A 156 -10.58 -6.00 12.35
C LEU A 156 -9.62 -6.54 11.29
N VAL A 157 -8.43 -6.99 11.67
CA VAL A 157 -7.44 -7.58 10.74
C VAL A 157 -8.05 -8.78 10.03
N ARG A 158 -8.74 -9.67 10.75
CA ARG A 158 -9.41 -10.83 10.14
C ARG A 158 -10.50 -10.44 9.15
N ASN A 159 -11.32 -9.46 9.50
CA ASN A 159 -12.44 -9.07 8.66
C ASN A 159 -12.01 -8.21 7.45
N TYR A 160 -10.88 -7.50 7.56
CA TYR A 160 -10.40 -6.53 6.56
C TYR A 160 -8.99 -6.84 6.03
N TYR A 161 -8.55 -8.09 6.04
CA TYR A 161 -7.18 -8.45 5.61
C TYR A 161 -6.90 -8.11 4.15
N ILE A 162 -7.89 -8.24 3.26
CA ILE A 162 -7.76 -7.90 1.83
C ILE A 162 -7.57 -6.38 1.69
N PHE A 163 -8.39 -5.60 2.39
CA PHE A 163 -8.25 -4.16 2.44
C PHE A 163 -6.91 -3.75 3.04
N GLY A 164 -6.47 -4.37 4.14
CA GLY A 164 -5.16 -4.11 4.75
C GLY A 164 -4.01 -4.37 3.80
N ALA A 165 -4.04 -5.51 3.08
CA ALA A 165 -3.07 -5.82 2.04
C ALA A 165 -3.11 -4.79 0.91
N PHE A 166 -4.30 -4.41 0.45
CA PHE A 166 -4.47 -3.38 -0.58
C PHE A 166 -3.88 -2.04 -0.16
N PHE A 167 -4.22 -1.58 1.06
CA PHE A 167 -3.80 -0.30 1.58
C PHE A 167 -2.28 -0.17 1.63
N VAL A 168 -1.59 -1.19 2.16
CA VAL A 168 -0.11 -1.21 2.19
C VAL A 168 0.47 -1.15 0.78
N VAL A 169 -0.09 -1.93 -0.16
CA VAL A 169 0.41 -2.00 -1.54
C VAL A 169 0.18 -0.68 -2.29
N ILE A 170 -1.04 -0.12 -2.25
CA ILE A 170 -1.36 1.11 -2.98
C ILE A 170 -0.56 2.31 -2.44
N VAL A 171 -0.39 2.40 -1.12
CA VAL A 171 0.46 3.44 -0.50
C VAL A 171 1.91 3.28 -0.93
N SER A 172 2.42 2.05 -1.00
CA SER A 172 3.78 1.78 -1.48
C SER A 172 3.97 2.21 -2.95
N TYR A 173 3.01 1.90 -3.84
CA TYR A 173 3.07 2.40 -5.22
C TYR A 173 2.96 3.92 -5.29
N PHE A 174 2.09 4.52 -4.49
CA PHE A 174 1.95 5.97 -4.43
C PHE A 174 3.29 6.64 -4.08
N PHE A 175 4.00 6.15 -3.06
CA PHE A 175 5.34 6.65 -2.72
C PHE A 175 6.40 6.31 -3.77
N LEU A 176 6.33 5.14 -4.41
CA LEU A 176 7.22 4.79 -5.53
C LEU A 176 7.11 5.84 -6.64
N PHE A 177 5.89 6.17 -7.06
CA PHE A 177 5.65 7.16 -8.10
C PHE A 177 6.01 8.58 -7.67
N LEU A 178 5.77 8.94 -6.40
CA LEU A 178 6.16 10.24 -5.87
C LEU A 178 7.68 10.44 -5.94
N ASN A 179 8.46 9.38 -5.73
CA ASN A 179 9.91 9.46 -5.83
C ASN A 179 10.42 9.36 -7.28
N LEU A 180 9.76 8.60 -8.15
CA LEU A 180 10.19 8.43 -9.55
C LEU A 180 9.84 9.63 -10.44
N ILE A 181 8.64 10.20 -10.31
CA ILE A 181 8.15 11.31 -11.16
C ILE A 181 7.47 12.42 -10.34
N PRO A 182 8.16 12.99 -9.32
CA PRO A 182 7.58 13.99 -8.40
C PRO A 182 7.00 15.21 -9.10
N SER A 183 7.65 15.68 -10.17
CA SER A 183 7.25 16.88 -10.92
C SER A 183 5.85 16.78 -11.53
N THR A 184 5.36 15.57 -11.77
CA THR A 184 4.07 15.32 -12.41
C THR A 184 2.92 15.15 -11.42
N TYR A 185 3.18 15.12 -10.11
CA TYR A 185 2.20 14.77 -9.08
C TYR A 185 0.90 15.58 -9.16
N LYS A 186 1.00 16.89 -9.43
CA LYS A 186 -0.15 17.80 -9.62
C LYS A 186 -1.08 17.38 -10.76
N LEU A 187 -0.53 16.71 -11.77
CA LEU A 187 -1.24 16.31 -12.99
C LEU A 187 -1.86 14.91 -12.89
N TRP A 188 -1.59 14.14 -11.84
CA TRP A 188 -2.12 12.78 -11.72
C TRP A 188 -3.64 12.83 -11.62
N LYS A 189 -4.33 12.05 -12.45
CA LYS A 189 -5.79 11.94 -12.45
C LYS A 189 -6.18 10.48 -12.23
N ILE A 190 -7.29 10.28 -11.55
CA ILE A 190 -7.97 8.99 -11.41
C ILE A 190 -9.27 9.05 -12.20
N SER A 191 -9.67 7.94 -12.81
CA SER A 191 -10.96 7.84 -13.48
C SER A 191 -12.10 7.72 -12.47
N CYS A 192 -13.25 8.32 -12.75
CA CYS A 192 -14.49 8.12 -12.00
C CYS A 192 -15.06 6.69 -12.15
N TYR A 193 -14.60 5.91 -13.14
CA TYR A 193 -15.11 4.55 -13.38
C TYR A 193 -14.86 3.59 -12.20
N TRP A 194 -13.88 3.87 -11.34
CA TRP A 194 -13.65 3.07 -10.13
C TRP A 194 -14.76 3.21 -9.09
N LEU A 195 -15.63 4.24 -9.18
CA LEU A 195 -16.83 4.35 -8.35
C LEU A 195 -17.95 3.40 -8.79
N ILE A 196 -17.94 2.90 -10.02
CA ILE A 196 -18.99 1.98 -10.52
C ILE A 196 -19.13 0.75 -9.60
N PRO A 197 -18.06 -0.04 -9.33
CA PRO A 197 -18.18 -1.18 -8.42
C PRO A 197 -18.59 -0.77 -7.00
N TYR A 198 -18.18 0.42 -6.53
CA TYR A 198 -18.59 0.93 -5.22
C TYR A 198 -20.11 1.15 -5.15
N MET A 199 -20.68 1.81 -6.16
CA MET A 199 -22.12 2.07 -6.23
C MET A 199 -22.93 0.78 -6.39
N LEU A 200 -22.43 -0.19 -7.18
CA LEU A 200 -23.09 -1.47 -7.37
C LEU A 200 -23.17 -2.27 -6.07
N ILE A 201 -22.10 -2.30 -5.27
CA ILE A 201 -22.09 -3.01 -3.98
C ILE A 201 -23.05 -2.33 -2.99
N LEU A 202 -23.02 -0.99 -2.90
CA LEU A 202 -23.96 -0.27 -2.03
C LEU A 202 -25.42 -0.48 -2.44
N TRP A 203 -25.69 -0.54 -3.74
CA TRP A 203 -27.00 -0.88 -4.27
C TRP A 203 -27.39 -2.32 -3.88
N ALA A 204 -26.49 -3.29 -4.05
CA ALA A 204 -26.74 -4.68 -3.64
C ALA A 204 -27.03 -4.80 -2.13
N HIS A 205 -26.29 -4.09 -1.27
CA HIS A 205 -26.55 -4.02 0.17
C HIS A 205 -27.95 -3.45 0.46
N LYS A 206 -28.34 -2.36 -0.20
CA LYS A 206 -29.63 -1.70 0.01
C LYS A 206 -30.82 -2.64 -0.28
N TYR A 207 -30.68 -3.51 -1.28
CA TYR A 207 -31.74 -4.44 -1.70
C TYR A 207 -31.55 -5.86 -1.14
N ASN A 208 -30.65 -6.07 -0.18
CA ASN A 208 -30.34 -7.39 0.41
C ASN A 208 -29.99 -8.47 -0.64
N ILE A 209 -29.31 -8.07 -1.72
CA ILE A 209 -28.82 -8.97 -2.78
C ILE A 209 -27.32 -9.29 -2.55
N SER A 210 -26.78 -8.94 -1.38
CA SER A 210 -25.39 -9.22 -1.04
C SER A 210 -25.12 -10.71 -1.00
N SER A 211 -24.00 -11.10 -1.61
CA SER A 211 -23.58 -12.50 -1.73
C SER A 211 -22.51 -12.85 -0.71
N ASN A 212 -21.58 -11.92 -0.45
CA ASN A 212 -20.52 -12.08 0.53
C ASN A 212 -20.12 -10.73 1.12
N LEU A 213 -20.79 -10.38 2.23
CA LEU A 213 -20.58 -9.13 2.95
C LEU A 213 -19.11 -8.88 3.33
N LEU A 214 -18.34 -9.93 3.63
CA LEU A 214 -16.93 -9.77 4.00
C LEU A 214 -16.12 -9.25 2.81
N ILE A 215 -16.26 -9.89 1.65
CA ILE A 215 -15.55 -9.48 0.43
C ILE A 215 -16.06 -8.12 -0.03
N GLU A 216 -17.37 -7.90 -0.02
CA GLU A 216 -18.01 -6.65 -0.41
C GLU A 216 -17.50 -5.47 0.43
N ASN A 217 -17.44 -5.62 1.76
CA ASN A 217 -16.90 -4.59 2.66
C ASN A 217 -15.41 -4.30 2.41
N ASN A 218 -14.60 -5.32 2.10
CA ASN A 218 -13.20 -5.11 1.75
C ASN A 218 -13.05 -4.30 0.46
N ILE A 219 -13.85 -4.61 -0.57
CA ILE A 219 -13.82 -3.89 -1.85
C ILE A 219 -14.28 -2.44 -1.66
N LEU A 220 -15.32 -2.19 -0.86
CA LEU A 220 -15.77 -0.84 -0.54
C LEU A 220 -14.65 -0.01 0.11
N GLU A 221 -13.96 -0.56 1.11
CA GLU A 221 -12.84 0.14 1.75
C GLU A 221 -11.65 0.33 0.80
N CYS A 222 -11.33 -0.64 -0.06
CA CYS A 222 -10.30 -0.46 -1.10
C CYS A 222 -10.62 0.74 -2.00
N ILE A 223 -11.84 0.82 -2.54
CA ILE A 223 -12.24 1.90 -3.44
C ILE A 223 -12.25 3.24 -2.69
N LYS A 224 -12.79 3.26 -1.47
CA LYS A 224 -12.78 4.46 -0.62
C LYS A 224 -11.36 4.99 -0.46
N TRP A 225 -10.40 4.14 -0.13
CA TRP A 225 -9.02 4.56 0.07
C TRP A 225 -8.26 4.92 -1.22
N MET A 226 -8.65 4.39 -2.38
CA MET A 226 -8.17 4.89 -3.68
C MET A 226 -8.52 6.38 -3.84
N TYR A 227 -9.76 6.74 -3.54
CA TYR A 227 -10.24 8.12 -3.65
C TYR A 227 -9.79 9.00 -2.49
N VAL A 228 -9.53 8.46 -1.30
CA VAL A 228 -8.84 9.22 -0.22
C VAL A 228 -7.43 9.62 -0.66
N LEU A 229 -6.64 8.69 -1.19
CA LEU A 229 -5.29 9.00 -1.67
C LEU A 229 -5.31 10.00 -2.83
N TYR A 230 -6.30 9.90 -3.72
CA TYR A 230 -6.51 10.91 -4.75
C TYR A 230 -6.93 12.26 -4.18
N GLY A 231 -7.82 12.28 -3.18
CA GLY A 231 -8.24 13.48 -2.45
C GLY A 231 -7.07 14.17 -1.74
N ILE A 232 -6.13 13.42 -1.16
CA ILE A 232 -4.86 13.95 -0.62
C ILE A 232 -4.09 14.71 -1.70
N LYS A 233 -3.98 14.13 -2.89
CA LYS A 233 -3.35 14.81 -4.05
C LYS A 233 -4.11 16.07 -4.45
N VAL A 234 -5.45 16.05 -4.43
CA VAL A 234 -6.25 17.24 -4.73
C VAL A 234 -5.99 18.32 -3.69
N MET A 235 -6.00 17.99 -2.39
CA MET A 235 -5.67 18.93 -1.31
C MET A 235 -4.28 19.53 -1.47
N TYR A 236 -3.27 18.72 -1.83
CA TYR A 236 -1.94 19.23 -2.17
C TYR A 236 -1.99 20.29 -3.29
N SER A 237 -2.80 20.04 -4.32
CA SER A 237 -2.96 20.95 -5.47
C SER A 237 -3.73 22.22 -5.08
N LEU A 238 -4.68 22.14 -4.15
CA LEU A 238 -5.38 23.30 -3.60
C LEU A 238 -4.45 24.18 -2.75
N LEU A 239 -3.62 23.58 -1.89
CA LEU A 239 -2.63 24.32 -1.10
C LEU A 239 -1.62 25.08 -1.99
N ASP A 240 -1.27 24.50 -3.14
CA ASP A 240 -0.44 25.16 -4.15
C ASP A 240 -1.13 26.40 -4.74
N ARG A 241 -2.44 26.32 -5.04
CA ARG A 241 -3.24 27.45 -5.52
C ARG A 241 -3.40 28.57 -4.48
N ILE A 242 -3.41 28.23 -3.19
CA ILE A 242 -3.50 29.19 -2.08
C ILE A 242 -2.12 29.83 -1.78
N GLY A 243 -1.05 29.39 -2.45
CA GLY A 243 0.27 30.02 -2.38
C GLY A 243 1.26 29.40 -1.39
N VAL A 244 1.01 28.18 -0.89
CA VAL A 244 1.97 27.47 -0.03
C VAL A 244 3.20 27.06 -0.85
N LYS A 245 4.31 27.77 -0.67
CA LYS A 245 5.54 27.61 -1.48
C LYS A 245 6.26 26.27 -1.23
N ALA A 246 6.35 25.83 0.02
CA ALA A 246 7.14 24.67 0.38
C ALA A 246 6.43 23.34 0.06
N ASN A 247 7.03 22.51 -0.81
CA ASN A 247 6.46 21.22 -1.20
C ASN A 247 6.28 20.25 -0.03
N ILE A 248 7.23 20.23 0.91
CA ILE A 248 7.18 19.38 2.11
C ILE A 248 5.96 19.75 2.96
N ILE A 249 5.72 21.05 3.17
CA ILE A 249 4.57 21.55 3.94
C ILE A 249 3.25 21.14 3.26
N LYS A 250 3.16 21.28 1.93
CA LYS A 250 1.96 20.85 1.19
C LYS A 250 1.70 19.34 1.34
N HIS A 251 2.73 18.50 1.25
CA HIS A 251 2.59 17.06 1.47
C HIS A 251 2.17 16.75 2.92
N ALA A 252 2.81 17.37 3.91
CA ALA A 252 2.50 17.16 5.32
C ALA A 252 1.04 17.53 5.64
N ILE A 253 0.59 18.74 5.25
CA ILE A 253 -0.78 19.19 5.52
C ILE A 253 -1.79 18.30 4.78
N SER A 254 -1.57 18.02 3.49
CA SER A 254 -2.51 17.20 2.71
C SER A 254 -2.63 15.77 3.25
N MET A 255 -1.53 15.14 3.67
CA MET A 255 -1.54 13.83 4.30
C MET A 255 -2.20 13.86 5.68
N MET A 256 -1.89 14.87 6.51
CA MET A 256 -2.48 15.01 7.83
C MET A 256 -4.00 15.16 7.77
N VAL A 257 -4.50 16.06 6.92
CA VAL A 257 -5.95 16.23 6.68
C VAL A 257 -6.55 14.97 6.06
N GLY A 258 -5.84 14.36 5.10
CA GLY A 258 -6.22 13.13 4.43
C GLY A 258 -6.52 11.96 5.35
N LEU A 259 -5.64 11.74 6.31
CA LEU A 259 -5.70 10.62 7.24
C LEU A 259 -6.65 10.88 8.41
N GLN A 260 -6.74 12.12 8.89
CA GLN A 260 -7.65 12.48 9.99
C GLN A 260 -9.11 12.59 9.55
N TYR A 261 -9.35 13.08 8.33
CA TYR A 261 -10.70 13.34 7.80
C TYR A 261 -10.97 12.52 6.53
N ALA A 262 -10.64 11.22 6.57
CA ALA A 262 -10.77 10.33 5.44
C ALA A 262 -12.16 10.34 4.74
N PRO A 263 -13.32 10.40 5.45
CA PRO A 263 -14.63 10.48 4.79
C PRO A 263 -14.81 11.74 3.94
N PHE A 264 -14.39 12.90 4.43
CA PHE A 264 -14.47 14.15 3.69
C PHE A 264 -13.53 14.14 2.46
N VAL A 265 -12.31 13.65 2.67
CA VAL A 265 -11.28 13.59 1.62
C VAL A 265 -11.67 12.58 0.53
N PHE A 266 -12.33 11.48 0.90
CA PHE A 266 -12.95 10.54 -0.03
C PHE A 266 -13.95 11.24 -0.94
N ILE A 267 -14.91 11.99 -0.39
CA ILE A 267 -15.93 12.71 -1.16
C ILE A 267 -15.27 13.71 -2.11
N LEU A 268 -14.32 14.49 -1.61
CA LEU A 268 -13.58 15.45 -2.42
C LEU A 268 -12.82 14.79 -3.58
N GLY A 269 -12.14 13.66 -3.32
CA GLY A 269 -11.47 12.88 -4.35
C GLY A 269 -12.45 12.30 -5.38
N ALA A 270 -13.58 11.77 -4.92
CA ALA A 270 -14.62 11.22 -5.79
C ALA A 270 -15.23 12.29 -6.71
N LEU A 271 -15.59 13.46 -6.16
CA LEU A 271 -16.17 14.57 -6.93
C LEU A 271 -15.21 15.08 -8.02
N VAL A 272 -13.95 15.34 -7.68
CA VAL A 272 -12.96 15.83 -8.64
C VAL A 272 -12.61 14.77 -9.69
N SER A 273 -12.84 13.48 -9.43
CA SER A 273 -12.64 12.43 -10.44
C SER A 273 -13.61 12.52 -11.61
N PHE A 274 -14.75 13.21 -11.48
CA PHE A 274 -15.69 13.41 -12.58
C PHE A 274 -15.20 14.40 -13.64
N GLU A 275 -14.17 15.22 -13.34
CA GLU A 275 -13.42 15.96 -14.38
C GLU A 275 -12.78 15.04 -15.43
N PHE A 276 -12.78 13.72 -15.19
CA PHE A 276 -12.41 12.71 -16.18
C PHE A 276 -13.42 12.60 -17.33
N ILE A 277 -14.68 12.93 -17.09
CA ILE A 277 -15.71 13.01 -18.13
C ILE A 277 -15.54 14.36 -18.82
N GLU A 278 -14.66 14.44 -19.82
CA GLU A 278 -14.74 15.52 -20.80
C GLU A 278 -16.07 15.37 -21.52
N VAL A 279 -17.08 16.14 -21.10
CA VAL A 279 -18.29 16.33 -21.91
C VAL A 279 -17.82 17.08 -23.15
N LYS A 280 -17.51 16.33 -24.21
CA LYS A 280 -17.42 16.92 -25.55
C LYS A 280 -18.80 17.50 -25.82
N GLU A 281 -18.92 18.81 -25.81
CA GLU A 281 -20.08 19.48 -26.37
C GLU A 281 -20.23 18.96 -27.79
N ILE A 282 -21.21 18.07 -27.98
CA ILE A 282 -21.70 17.74 -29.30
C ILE A 282 -22.39 19.03 -29.74
N LYS A 283 -21.69 19.85 -30.54
CA LYS A 283 -22.34 20.93 -31.26
C LYS A 283 -23.37 20.27 -32.17
N ILE A 284 -24.64 20.42 -31.83
CA ILE A 284 -25.79 20.13 -32.70
C ILE A 284 -25.94 21.31 -33.66
#